data_AF-A0A815R4T5-F1
#
_entry.id   AF-A0A815R4T5-F1
#
_cell.length_a   1.000
_cell.length_b   1.000
_cell.length_c   1.000
_cell.angle_alpha   90.00
_cell.angle_beta   90.00
_cell.angle_gamma   90.00
#
_symmetry.space_group_name_H-M   'P 1'
#
loop_
_entity.id
_entity.type
_entity.pdbx_description
1 polymer ?
#
loop_
_entity_poly.entity_id
_entity_poly.type
_entity_poly.pdbx_seq_one_letter_code
_entity_poly.pdbx_strand_id
1 'polypeptide(L)' 'MKQTNSMKLPHIPASKRGRQTNQLQFMSKILFKTLWRHEFSWPFQKPVNAAKLNLP' A
#
# COMPACT_ATOMS: atom_id res chain seq x y z
N MET A 1 7.64 29.67 -1.18
CA MET A 1 7.89 28.48 -2.02
C MET A 1 7.40 27.25 -1.27
N LYS A 2 6.22 26.72 -1.61
CA LYS A 2 5.71 25.49 -0.96
C LYS A 2 6.30 24.29 -1.70
N GLN A 3 7.15 23.51 -1.03
CA GLN A 3 7.68 22.27 -1.57
C GLN A 3 6.52 21.27 -1.70
N THR A 4 6.01 21.08 -2.91
CA THR A 4 5.13 19.95 -3.21
C THR A 4 6.00 18.71 -3.27
N ASN A 5 6.05 17.94 -2.19
CA ASN A 5 6.63 16.60 -2.17
C ASN A 5 5.83 15.72 -3.14
N SER A 6 6.21 15.74 -4.41
CA SER A 6 5.68 14.85 -5.43
C SER A 6 6.14 13.44 -5.09
N MET A 7 5.23 12.61 -4.57
CA MET A 7 5.45 11.17 -4.51
C MET A 7 5.75 10.69 -5.93
N LYS A 8 7.03 10.46 -6.23
CA LYS A 8 7.41 9.75 -7.45
C LYS A 8 6.81 8.36 -7.34
N LEU A 9 5.82 8.06 -8.18
CA LEU A 9 5.25 6.72 -8.28
C LEU A 9 6.42 5.75 -8.55
N PRO A 10 6.53 4.60 -7.86
CA PRO A 10 7.60 3.65 -8.13
C PRO A 10 7.57 3.33 -9.63
N HIS A 11 8.72 3.45 -10.28
CA HIS A 11 8.90 3.03 -11.68
C HIS A 11 8.62 1.54 -11.74
N ILE A 12 7.39 1.16 -12.11
CA ILE A 12 7.06 -0.23 -12.40
C ILE A 12 7.73 -0.51 -13.75
N PRO A 13 8.82 -1.30 -13.80
CA PRO A 13 9.44 -1.60 -15.08
C PRO A 13 8.39 -2.29 -15.95
N ALA A 14 8.18 -1.77 -17.16
CA ALA A 14 7.16 -2.26 -18.10
C ALA A 14 7.29 -3.77 -18.41
N SER A 15 8.43 -4.39 -18.09
CA SER A 15 8.67 -5.82 -18.25
C SER A 15 7.92 -6.71 -17.26
N LYS A 16 7.49 -6.18 -16.09
CA LYS A 16 6.68 -6.94 -15.13
C LYS A 16 5.21 -6.90 -15.53
N ARG A 17 4.82 -7.70 -16.52
CA ARG A 17 3.40 -7.96 -16.81
C ARG A 17 2.72 -8.47 -15.53
N GLY A 18 1.56 -7.92 -15.18
CA GLY A 18 0.76 -8.43 -14.06
C GLY A 18 0.48 -9.93 -14.20
N ARG A 19 0.25 -10.60 -13.07
CA ARG A 19 -0.19 -12.01 -13.03
C ARG A 19 -1.50 -12.08 -12.28
N GLN A 20 -2.41 -12.92 -12.77
CA GLN A 20 -3.64 -13.26 -12.06
C GLN A 20 -3.66 -14.77 -11.84
N THR A 21 -3.33 -15.18 -10.63
CA THR A 21 -3.45 -16.57 -10.19
C THR A 21 -4.62 -16.67 -9.21
N ASN A 22 -5.13 -17.89 -9.01
CA ASN A 22 -6.14 -18.17 -7.99
C ASN A 22 -5.72 -17.69 -6.59
N GLN A 23 -4.44 -17.84 -6.22
CA GLN A 23 -3.88 -17.38 -4.96
C GLN A 23 -3.91 -15.84 -4.85
N LEU A 24 -3.50 -15.14 -5.90
CA LEU A 24 -3.55 -13.66 -5.92
C LEU A 24 -5.00 -13.14 -5.91
N GLN A 25 -5.92 -13.85 -6.56
CA GLN A 25 -7.35 -13.55 -6.51
C GLN A 25 -7.92 -13.78 -5.11
N PHE A 26 -7.54 -14.85 -4.43
CA PHE A 26 -7.93 -15.10 -3.04
C PHE A 26 -7.39 -14.00 -2.11
N MET A 27 -6.12 -13.62 -2.27
CA MET A 27 -5.54 -12.51 -1.53
C MET A 27 -6.34 -11.22 -1.72
N SER A 28 -6.60 -10.83 -2.97
CA SER A 28 -7.35 -9.60 -3.31
C SER A 28 -8.80 -9.61 -2.80
N LYS A 29 -9.54 -10.69 -3.04
CA LYS A 29 -11.00 -10.72 -2.81
C LYS A 29 -11.38 -11.04 -1.37
N ILE A 30 -10.58 -11.85 -0.69
CA ILE A 30 -10.91 -12.38 0.64
C ILE A 30 -9.98 -11.77 1.68
N LEU A 31 -8.67 -12.04 1.58
CA LEU A 31 -7.74 -11.66 2.64
C LEU A 31 -7.66 -10.14 2.85
N PHE A 32 -7.46 -9.36 1.78
CA PHE A 32 -7.41 -7.90 1.91
C PHE A 32 -8.72 -7.32 2.44
N LYS A 33 -9.88 -7.82 2.00
CA LYS A 33 -11.18 -7.38 2.51
C LYS A 33 -11.34 -7.64 4.01
N THR A 34 -10.91 -8.81 4.48
CA THR A 34 -10.97 -9.17 5.90
C THR A 34 -10.01 -8.31 6.72
N LEU A 35 -8.76 -8.17 6.28
CA LEU A 35 -7.75 -7.38 6.97
C LEU A 35 -8.12 -5.89 7.01
N TRP A 36 -8.71 -5.34 5.94
CA TRP A 36 -9.08 -3.92 5.88
C TRP A 36 -10.23 -3.53 6.78
N ARG A 37 -11.06 -4.50 7.18
CA ARG A 37 -12.20 -4.30 8.09
C ARG A 37 -11.85 -4.58 9.55
N HIS A 38 -10.62 -5.03 9.82
CA HIS A 38 -10.20 -5.35 11.18
C HIS A 38 -9.99 -4.06 12.00
N GLU A 39 -10.34 -4.06 13.28
CA GLU A 39 -10.23 -2.89 14.17
C GLU A 39 -8.82 -2.30 14.23
N PHE A 40 -7.80 -3.16 14.15
CA PHE A 40 -6.38 -2.74 14.15
C PHE A 40 -5.81 -2.46 12.75
N SER A 41 -6.65 -2.38 11.72
CA SER A 41 -6.18 -2.16 10.35
C SER A 41 -5.78 -0.71 10.08
N TRP A 42 -6.36 0.24 10.83
CA TRP A 42 -6.23 1.68 10.60
C TRP A 42 -4.79 2.21 10.44
N PRO A 43 -3.74 1.74 11.17
CA PRO A 43 -2.39 2.29 11.01
C PRO A 43 -1.69 1.76 9.74
N PHE A 44 -2.17 0.66 9.15
CA PHE A 44 -1.58 0.02 7.97
C PHE A 44 -2.23 0.46 6.66
N GLN A 45 -3.31 1.23 6.72
CA GLN A 45 -4.06 1.62 5.50
C GLN A 45 -3.34 2.65 4.63
N LYS A 46 -2.33 3.32 5.19
CA LYS A 46 -1.52 4.34 4.52
C LYS A 46 -0.04 4.14 4.85
N PRO A 47 0.87 4.64 4.00
CA PRO A 47 2.29 4.64 4.32
C PRO A 47 2.57 5.32 5.66
N VAL A 48 3.50 4.75 6.43
CA VAL A 48 3.95 5.32 7.70
C VAL A 48 4.57 6.69 7.42
N ASN A 49 4.06 7.72 8.09
CA ASN A 49 4.66 9.04 8.08
C ASN A 49 5.56 9.18 9.32
N ALA A 50 6.83 8.82 9.18
CA ALA A 50 7.80 8.81 10.27
C ALA A 50 8.00 10.20 10.91
N ALA A 51 8.07 11.26 10.09
CA ALA A 51 8.25 12.63 10.58
C ALA A 51 7.06 13.10 11.45
N LYS A 52 5.82 12.78 11.05
CA LYS A 52 4.63 13.09 11.86
C LYS A 52 4.60 12.31 13.18
N LEU A 53 5.17 11.10 13.19
CA LEU A 53 5.18 10.20 14.33
C LEU A 53 6.41 10.39 15.23
N ASN A 54 7.34 11.29 14.88
CA ASN A 54 8.61 11.49 15.58
C ASN A 54 9.38 10.17 15.79
N LEU A 55 9.39 9.30 14.78
CA LEU A 55 10.15 8.04 14.81
C LEU A 55 11.63 8.32 14.53
N PRO A 56 12.57 7.64 15.24
CA PRO A 56 14.01 7.80 15.06
C PRO A 56 14.53 7.26 13.72
#